data_AF-A0A800GIU7-F1
#
_entry.id   AF-A0A800GIU7-F1
#
_cell.length_a   1.000
_cell.length_b   1.000
_cell.length_c   1.000
_cell.angle_alpha   90.00
_cell.angle_beta   90.00
_cell.angle_gamma   90.00
#
_symmetry.space_group_name_H-M   'P 1'
#
loop_
_entity.id
_entity.type
_entity.pdbx_description
1 polymer ?
#
loop_
_entity_poly.entity_id
_entity_poly.type
_entity_poly.pdbx_seq_one_letter_code
_entity_poly.pdbx_strand_id
1 'polypeptide(L)' 'MTGTTWEEIDFDSQVWTIPAERMKADKEHIIPLTSRAFKVIDQLSEVKIRG' A
#
# COMPACT_ATOMS: atom_id res chain seq x y z
N MET A 1 -1.00 -2.92 -13.50
CA MET A 1 -1.47 -2.26 -12.28
C MET A 1 -0.96 -0.83 -12.32
N THR A 2 -1.86 0.13 -12.53
CA THR A 2 -1.53 1.57 -12.58
C THR A 2 -2.19 2.23 -11.38
N GLY A 3 -1.41 2.50 -10.34
CA GLY A 3 -1.84 3.20 -9.13
C GLY A 3 -2.14 2.29 -7.93
N THR A 4 -1.67 2.73 -6.77
CA THR A 4 -1.95 2.21 -5.42
C THR A 4 -2.85 3.21 -4.70
N THR A 5 -3.80 2.75 -3.90
CA THR A 5 -4.58 3.61 -2.99
C THR A 5 -4.05 3.48 -1.56
N TRP A 6 -4.28 4.50 -0.73
CA TRP A 6 -3.85 4.47 0.67
C TRP A 6 -4.63 3.44 1.49
N GLU A 7 -5.85 3.12 1.07
CA GLU A 7 -6.71 2.10 1.67
C GLU A 7 -6.18 0.68 1.46
N GLU A 8 -5.32 0.47 0.45
CA GLU A 8 -4.65 -0.81 0.19
C GLU A 8 -3.44 -1.01 1.14
N ILE A 9 -2.99 0.00 1.89
CA ILE A 9 -1.84 -0.08 2.80
C ILE A 9 -2.29 -0.23 4.25
N ASP A 10 -1.93 -1.34 4.89
CA ASP A 10 -2.02 -1.54 6.33
C ASP A 10 -0.73 -1.01 6.99
N PHE A 11 -0.85 0.12 7.70
CA PHE A 11 0.27 0.77 8.36
C PHE A 11 0.69 0.09 9.67
N ASP A 12 -0.23 -0.59 10.35
CA ASP A 12 0.04 -1.34 11.58
C ASP A 12 0.84 -2.62 11.25
N SER A 13 0.39 -3.35 10.22
CA SER A 13 1.03 -4.59 9.77
C SER A 13 2.19 -4.37 8.80
N GLN A 14 2.36 -3.15 8.29
CA GLN A 14 3.34 -2.78 7.24
C GLN A 14 3.19 -3.63 5.97
N VAL A 15 1.96 -3.74 5.48
CA VAL A 15 1.60 -4.58 4.34
C VAL A 15 0.84 -3.77 3.31
N TRP A 16 1.14 -4.00 2.03
CA TRP A 16 0.31 -3.54 0.93
C TRP A 16 -0.49 -4.71 0.36
N THR A 17 -1.82 -4.64 0.46
CA THR A 17 -2.74 -5.64 -0.06
C THR A 17 -3.42 -5.12 -1.31
N ILE A 18 -3.14 -5.76 -2.45
CA ILE A 18 -3.80 -5.46 -3.72
C ILE A 18 -5.01 -6.40 -3.84
N PRO A 19 -6.24 -5.87 -3.97
CA PRO A 19 -7.43 -6.70 -4.00
C PRO A 19 -7.51 -7.52 -5.29
N ALA A 20 -8.14 -8.68 -5.19
CA ALA A 20 -8.28 -9.66 -6.28
C ALA A 20 -8.84 -9.05 -7.57
N GLU A 21 -9.80 -8.13 -7.44
CA GLU A 21 -10.47 -7.42 -8.54
C GLU A 21 -9.51 -6.61 -9.44
N ARG A 22 -8.34 -6.19 -8.92
CA ARG A 22 -7.32 -5.47 -9.70
C ARG A 22 -6.24 -6.39 -10.26
N MET A 23 -6.27 -7.67 -9.88
CA MET A 23 -5.29 -8.67 -10.25
C MET A 23 -5.80 -9.57 -11.38
N LYS A 24 -4.92 -9.88 -12.34
CA LYS A 24 -5.25 -10.82 -13.44
C LYS A 24 -5.58 -12.24 -12.98
N ALA A 25 -5.17 -12.60 -11.76
CA ALA A 25 -5.28 -13.95 -11.21
C ALA A 25 -6.46 -14.11 -10.24
N ASP A 26 -7.33 -13.10 -10.12
CA ASP A 26 -8.51 -13.10 -9.23
C ASP A 26 -8.17 -13.51 -7.78
N LYS A 27 -6.96 -13.14 -7.34
CA LYS A 27 -6.45 -13.44 -6.00
C LYS A 27 -5.78 -12.21 -5.44
N GLU A 28 -6.05 -11.96 -4.15
CA GLU A 28 -5.38 -10.91 -3.40
C GLU A 28 -3.87 -11.10 -3.42
N HIS A 29 -3.15 -10.01 -3.58
CA HIS A 29 -1.70 -10.01 -3.55
C HIS A 29 -1.21 -9.20 -2.35
N ILE A 30 -0.57 -9.91 -1.42
CA ILE A 30 -0.10 -9.36 -0.15
C ILE A 30 1.41 -9.11 -0.27
N ILE A 31 1.83 -7.85 -0.18
CA ILE A 31 3.22 -7.42 -0.32
C ILE A 31 3.71 -6.90 1.03
N PRO A 32 4.61 -7.61 1.73
CA PRO A 32 5.26 -7.09 2.93
C PRO A 32 6.14 -5.89 2.58
N LEU A 33 5.96 -4.77 3.29
CA LEU A 33 6.77 -3.58 3.10
C LEU A 33 8.03 -3.68 3.96
N THR A 34 9.19 -3.47 3.34
CA THR A 34 10.42 -3.30 4.11
C THR A 34 10.38 -1.99 4.90
N SER A 35 11.12 -1.90 6.01
CA SER A 35 11.16 -0.69 6.82
C SER A 35 11.56 0.57 6.04
N ARG A 36 12.37 0.42 4.98
CA ARG A 36 12.73 1.53 4.09
C ARG A 36 11.56 1.95 3.20
N ALA A 37 10.85 0.99 2.60
CA ALA A 37 9.67 1.28 1.78
C ALA A 37 8.57 1.92 2.63
N PHE A 38 8.33 1.38 3.82
CA PHE A 38 7.37 1.92 4.77
C PHE A 38 7.67 3.39 5.13
N LYS A 39 8.92 3.74 5.46
CA LYS A 39 9.29 5.14 5.74
C LYS A 39 8.99 6.11 4.61
N VAL A 40 9.20 5.70 3.36
CA VAL A 40 8.88 6.56 2.21
C VAL A 40 7.37 6.74 2.08
N ILE A 41 6.60 5.67 2.25
CA ILE A 41 5.14 5.68 2.18
C ILE A 41 4.53 6.52 3.31
N ASP A 42 5.04 6.35 4.53
CA ASP A 42 4.67 7.11 5.74
C ASP A 42 4.87 8.61 5.53
N GLN A 43 6.06 9.02 5.09
CA GLN A 43 6.37 10.43 4.79
C GLN A 43 5.45 11.03 3.70
N LEU A 44 5.12 10.25 2.67
CA LEU A 44 4.21 10.69 1.61
C LEU A 44 2.77 10.82 2.11
N SER A 45 2.36 9.99 3.08
CA SER A 45 1.03 10.05 3.70
C SER A 45 0.87 11.31 4.56
N GLU A 46 1.90 11.70 5.32
CA GLU A 46 1.89 12.91 6.15
C GLU A 46 1.71 14.19 5.33
N VAL A 47 2.32 14.24 4.14
CA VAL A 47 2.18 15.36 3.20
C VAL A 47 0.74 15.50 2.70
N LYS A 48 0.01 14.38 2.57
CA LYS A 48 -1.38 14.38 2.11
C LYS A 48 -2.39 14.80 3.18
N ILE A 49 -2.05 14.63 4.47
CA ILE A 49 -2.91 15.03 5.61
C ILE A 49 -2.80 16.54 5.90
N ARG A 50 -1.73 17.19 5.45
CA ARG A 50 -1.49 18.64 5.65
C ARG A 50 -1.76 19.50 4.41
N GLY A 51 -2.31 18.91 3.35
CA GLY A 51 -2.67 19.58 2.09
C GLY A 51 -4.15 19.89 1.98
#